data_AF-A0A2I7SKH1-F1
#
_entry.id   AF-A0A2I7SKH1-F1
#
_cell.length_a   1.000
_cell.length_b   1.000
_cell.length_c   1.000
_cell.angle_alpha   90.00
_cell.angle_beta   90.00
_cell.angle_gamma   90.00
#
_symmetry.space_group_name_H-M   'P 1'
#
loop_
_entity.id
_entity.type
_entity.pdbx_description
1 polymer ?
#
loop_
_entity_poly.entity_id
_entity_poly.type
_entity_poly.pdbx_seq_one_letter_code
_entity_poly.pdbx_strand_id
1 'polypeptide(L)'
;MLVLALKLLLAHFIGDFVCQPNAWVRHKEKHKHQSKYLYWHVFLHFLILIILLQFDFSYWISISLITVSHFLIDLAKLHLNDRTNHRMLFILDQLAHFIIIGLVLSIYYPFNIDLHFIFKAKTLLFLTSFVCLTQVTSVVMKTVISKWDLKVRIQELNATNLN
;
A
#
# COMPACT_ATOMS: atom_id res chain seq x y z
N MET A 1 8.77 14.38 13.08
CA MET A 1 8.30 12.99 12.87
C MET A 1 7.18 12.89 11.81
N LEU A 2 5.96 13.37 12.07
CA LEU A 2 4.80 13.13 11.18
C LEU A 2 4.99 13.67 9.75
N VAL A 3 5.47 14.90 9.61
CA VAL A 3 5.69 15.52 8.28
C VAL A 3 6.72 14.72 7.46
N LEU A 4 7.82 14.28 8.09
CA LEU A 4 8.82 13.45 7.42
C LEU A 4 8.21 12.11 7.01
N ALA A 5 7.45 11.45 7.89
CA ALA A 5 6.80 10.18 7.57
C ALA A 5 5.85 10.30 6.38
N LEU A 6 5.04 11.37 6.35
CA LEU A 6 4.13 11.65 5.24
C LEU A 6 4.88 11.93 3.94
N LYS A 7 5.99 12.68 3.97
CA LYS A 7 6.84 12.92 2.79
C LYS A 7 7.41 11.61 2.24
N LEU A 8 7.93 10.73 3.09
CA LEU A 8 8.51 9.45 2.67
C LEU A 8 7.44 8.49 2.13
N LEU A 9 6.28 8.40 2.79
CA LEU A 9 5.15 7.60 2.30
C LEU A 9 4.61 8.13 0.97
N LEU A 10 4.49 9.45 0.83
CA LEU A 10 4.05 10.06 -0.41
C LEU A 10 5.04 9.77 -1.54
N ALA A 11 6.35 9.86 -1.28
CA ALA A 11 7.37 9.52 -2.27
C ALA A 11 7.21 8.08 -2.76
N HIS A 12 7.07 7.15 -1.82
CA HIS A 12 6.85 5.73 -2.10
C HIS A 12 5.58 5.51 -2.94
N PHE A 13 4.46 6.12 -2.55
CA PHE A 13 3.20 5.94 -3.26
C PHE A 13 3.21 6.54 -4.66
N ILE A 14 3.82 7.70 -4.84
CA ILE A 14 3.97 8.29 -6.17
C ILE A 14 4.83 7.38 -7.04
N GLY A 15 5.98 6.92 -6.55
CA GLY A 15 6.87 6.08 -7.34
C GLY A 15 6.25 4.73 -7.72
N ASP A 16 5.72 3.98 -6.76
CA ASP A 16 5.21 2.61 -7.00
C ASP A 16 3.81 2.54 -7.62
N PHE A 17 2.91 3.47 -7.30
CA PHE A 17 1.52 3.39 -7.76
C PHE A 17 1.19 4.36 -8.91
N VAL A 18 1.80 5.55 -8.93
CA VAL A 18 1.49 6.58 -9.93
C VAL A 18 2.44 6.47 -11.12
N CYS A 19 3.73 6.30 -10.85
CA CYS A 19 4.79 6.43 -11.85
C CYS A 19 5.42 5.09 -12.26
N GLN A 20 4.71 3.97 -12.04
CA GLN A 20 5.13 2.63 -12.47
C GLN A 20 4.16 2.05 -13.52
N PRO A 21 4.34 2.33 -14.81
CA PRO A 21 3.47 1.81 -15.86
C PRO A 21 3.50 0.28 -15.97
N ASN A 22 2.36 -0.34 -16.32
CA ASN A 22 2.25 -1.79 -16.52
C ASN A 22 3.27 -2.35 -17.53
N ALA A 23 3.66 -1.56 -18.54
CA ALA A 23 4.67 -1.95 -19.52
C ALA A 23 6.05 -2.17 -18.87
N TRP A 24 6.42 -1.31 -17.90
CA TRP A 24 7.68 -1.44 -17.16
C TRP A 24 7.66 -2.68 -16.30
N VAL A 25 6.55 -2.94 -15.61
CA VAL A 25 6.36 -4.13 -14.77
C VAL A 25 6.56 -5.40 -15.60
N ARG A 26 5.84 -5.54 -16.72
CA ARG A 26 5.95 -6.72 -17.62
C ARG A 26 7.37 -6.93 -18.12
N HIS A 27 8.08 -5.85 -18.45
CA HIS A 27 9.46 -5.94 -18.92
C HIS A 27 10.43 -6.33 -17.80
N LYS A 28 10.26 -5.77 -16.58
CA LYS A 28 11.04 -6.13 -15.38
C LYS A 28 10.81 -7.59 -14.99
N GLU A 29 9.58 -8.08 -15.02
CA GLU A 29 9.28 -9.49 -14.71
C GLU A 29 9.95 -10.45 -15.67
N LYS A 30 9.98 -10.13 -16.97
CA LYS A 30 10.62 -10.96 -18.00
C LYS A 30 12.15 -10.94 -17.95
N HIS A 31 12.76 -9.77 -17.77
CA HIS A 31 14.22 -9.59 -17.91
C HIS A 31 14.96 -9.43 -16.57
N LYS A 32 14.23 -9.39 -15.45
CA LYS A 32 14.74 -9.28 -14.08
C LYS A 32 15.76 -8.13 -13.96
N HIS A 33 16.98 -8.41 -13.49
CA HIS A 33 18.07 -7.43 -13.35
C HIS A 33 18.52 -6.80 -14.67
N GLN A 34 18.27 -7.44 -15.82
CA GLN A 34 18.64 -6.89 -17.14
C GLN A 34 17.64 -5.85 -17.64
N SER A 35 16.52 -5.65 -16.93
CA SER A 35 15.52 -4.67 -17.31
C SER A 35 15.98 -3.24 -17.01
N LYS A 36 16.15 -2.43 -18.05
CA LYS A 36 16.43 -0.99 -17.91
C LYS A 36 15.37 -0.25 -17.09
N TYR A 37 14.13 -0.74 -17.10
CA TYR A 37 13.03 -0.13 -16.35
C TYR A 37 13.15 -0.31 -14.83
N LEU A 38 13.94 -1.28 -14.35
CA LEU A 38 14.25 -1.41 -12.92
C LEU A 38 15.05 -0.19 -12.44
N TYR A 39 16.08 0.18 -13.19
CA TYR A 39 16.92 1.33 -12.88
C TYR A 39 16.17 2.66 -13.06
N TRP A 40 15.34 2.78 -14.11
CA TRP A 40 14.49 3.97 -14.28
C TRP A 40 13.49 4.16 -13.15
N HIS A 41 12.89 3.07 -12.66
CA HIS A 41 11.98 3.10 -11.51
C HIS A 41 12.67 3.64 -10.26
N VAL A 42 13.85 3.08 -9.93
CA VAL A 42 14.63 3.50 -8.77
C VAL A 42 15.13 4.94 -8.91
N PHE A 43 15.56 5.33 -10.10
CA PHE A 43 15.96 6.72 -10.38
C PHE A 43 14.80 7.70 -10.18
N LEU A 44 13.60 7.33 -10.59
CA LEU A 44 12.42 8.15 -10.39
C LEU A 44 12.06 8.29 -8.89
N HIS A 45 12.15 7.20 -8.12
CA HIS A 45 12.00 7.24 -6.66
C HIS A 45 13.02 8.18 -6.01
N PHE A 46 14.29 8.10 -6.40
CA PHE A 46 15.34 8.99 -5.93
C PHE A 46 15.02 10.46 -6.23
N LEU A 47 14.55 10.78 -7.44
CA LEU A 47 14.19 12.14 -7.83
C LEU A 47 12.99 12.67 -7.02
N ILE A 48 11.95 11.85 -6.85
CA ILE A 48 10.77 12.22 -6.05
C ILE A 48 11.17 12.49 -4.59
N LEU A 49 12.01 11.63 -4.01
CA LEU A 49 12.51 11.80 -2.64
C LEU A 49 13.26 13.13 -2.49
N ILE A 50 14.19 13.44 -3.41
CA ILE A 50 14.94 14.70 -3.38
C ILE A 50 14.01 15.90 -3.43
N ILE A 51 13.03 15.89 -4.32
CA ILE A 51 12.08 16.99 -4.49
C ILE A 51 11.23 17.18 -3.22
N LEU A 52 10.68 16.10 -2.66
CA LEU A 52 9.83 16.17 -1.46
C LEU A 52 10.62 16.56 -0.20
N LEU A 53 11.90 16.18 -0.14
CA LEU A 53 12.83 16.61 0.90
C LEU A 53 13.46 17.98 0.60
N GLN A 54 13.05 18.67 -0.46
CA GLN A 54 13.45 20.03 -0.80
C GLN A 54 14.97 20.21 -0.95
N PHE A 55 15.66 19.19 -1.47
CA PHE A 55 17.12 19.20 -1.62
C PHE A 55 17.89 19.42 -0.30
N ASP A 56 17.27 19.13 0.84
CA ASP A 56 17.94 19.20 2.14
C ASP A 56 18.90 18.03 2.32
N PHE A 57 20.20 18.32 2.21
CA PHE A 57 21.28 17.35 2.34
C PHE A 57 21.39 16.74 3.74
N SER A 58 20.73 17.29 4.76
CA SER A 58 20.65 16.67 6.09
C SER A 58 20.00 15.28 6.04
N TYR A 59 19.18 15.02 5.02
CA TYR A 59 18.51 13.73 4.81
C TYR A 59 19.24 12.80 3.83
N TRP A 60 20.52 13.04 3.52
CA TRP A 60 21.27 12.22 2.55
C TRP A 60 21.26 10.72 2.90
N ILE A 61 21.34 10.38 4.19
CA ILE A 61 21.26 8.99 4.69
C ILE A 61 19.89 8.39 4.35
N SER A 62 18.81 9.15 4.53
CA SER A 62 17.45 8.72 4.20
C SER A 62 17.32 8.43 2.71
N ILE A 63 17.78 9.37 1.88
CA ILE A 63 17.69 9.27 0.42
C ILE A 63 18.45 8.03 -0.06
N SER A 64 19.70 7.86 0.42
CA SER A 64 20.53 6.72 0.04
C SER A 64 19.93 5.40 0.52
N LEU A 65 19.51 5.32 1.78
CA LEU A 65 19.01 4.08 2.36
C LEU A 65 17.70 3.63 1.70
N ILE A 66 16.75 4.55 1.50
CA ILE A 66 15.47 4.23 0.85
C ILE A 66 15.72 3.81 -0.60
N THR A 67 16.48 4.59 -1.37
CA THR A 67 16.72 4.29 -2.79
C THR A 67 17.40 2.93 -2.98
N VAL A 68 18.45 2.63 -2.20
CA VAL A 68 19.17 1.35 -2.27
C VAL A 68 18.27 0.21 -1.82
N SER A 69 17.55 0.37 -0.71
CA SER A 69 16.64 -0.66 -0.23
C SER A 69 15.50 -0.94 -1.21
N HIS A 70 14.96 0.09 -1.86
CA HIS A 70 13.89 -0.03 -2.85
C HIS A 70 14.36 -0.91 -3.99
N PHE A 71 15.53 -0.59 -4.57
CA PHE A 71 16.15 -1.42 -5.60
C PHE A 71 16.32 -2.88 -5.17
N LEU A 72 16.83 -3.12 -3.95
CA LEU A 72 17.06 -4.48 -3.46
C LEU A 72 15.75 -5.25 -3.23
N ILE A 73 14.72 -4.60 -2.69
CA ILE A 73 13.39 -5.20 -2.47
C ILE A 73 12.73 -5.53 -3.81
N ASP A 74 12.72 -4.58 -4.75
CA ASP A 74 12.16 -4.77 -6.10
C ASP A 74 12.89 -5.90 -6.83
N LEU A 75 14.22 -5.98 -6.70
CA LEU A 75 15.01 -7.07 -7.27
C LEU A 75 14.67 -8.42 -6.61
N ALA A 76 14.60 -8.48 -5.28
CA ALA A 76 14.24 -9.70 -4.56
C ALA A 76 12.85 -10.19 -4.98
N LYS A 77 11.88 -9.28 -5.12
CA LYS A 77 10.55 -9.57 -5.66
C LYS A 77 10.61 -10.20 -7.05
N LEU A 78 11.40 -9.65 -7.97
CA LEU A 78 11.55 -10.23 -9.32
C LEU A 78 12.13 -11.66 -9.32
N HIS A 79 12.99 -11.98 -8.36
CA HIS A 79 13.55 -13.34 -8.21
C HIS A 79 12.59 -14.33 -7.54
N LEU A 80 11.71 -13.84 -6.66
CA LEU A 80 10.73 -14.66 -5.94
C LEU A 80 9.40 -14.83 -6.67
N ASN A 81 9.14 -14.03 -7.72
CA ASN A 81 7.89 -14.07 -8.49
C ASN A 81 7.57 -15.46 -9.05
N ASP A 82 8.60 -16.23 -9.46
CA ASP A 82 8.42 -17.58 -10.01
C ASP A 82 8.09 -18.64 -8.93
N ARG A 83 8.35 -18.35 -7.65
CA ARG A 83 8.25 -19.31 -6.54
C ARG A 83 7.09 -19.05 -5.58
N THR A 84 6.45 -17.88 -5.69
CA THR A 84 5.52 -17.40 -4.67
C THR A 84 4.27 -16.81 -5.32
N ASN A 85 3.15 -16.82 -4.60
CA ASN A 85 1.92 -16.20 -5.07
C ASN A 85 2.12 -14.68 -5.26
N HIS A 86 1.80 -14.17 -6.44
CA HIS A 86 1.92 -12.76 -6.79
C HIS A 86 1.26 -11.81 -5.78
N ARG A 87 0.07 -12.17 -5.25
CA ARG A 87 -0.63 -11.34 -4.25
C ARG A 87 0.11 -11.27 -2.92
N MET A 88 0.64 -12.41 -2.47
CA MET A 88 1.43 -12.45 -1.23
C MET A 88 2.74 -11.68 -1.41
N LEU A 89 3.37 -11.83 -2.55
CA LEU A 89 4.61 -11.15 -2.86
C LEU A 89 4.43 -9.63 -2.93
N PHE A 90 3.32 -9.14 -3.49
CA PHE A 90 2.95 -7.72 -3.45
C PHE A 90 2.76 -7.21 -2.01
N ILE A 91 2.11 -7.99 -1.14
CA ILE A 91 1.94 -7.59 0.28
C ILE A 91 3.29 -7.54 0.99
N LEU A 92 4.12 -8.57 0.82
CA LEU A 92 5.46 -8.64 1.44
C LEU A 92 6.36 -7.50 0.96
N ASP A 93 6.29 -7.17 -0.33
CA ASP A 93 6.97 -6.04 -0.95
C ASP A 93 6.58 -4.70 -0.29
N GLN A 94 5.28 -4.41 -0.18
CA GLN A 94 4.83 -3.16 0.46
C GLN A 94 5.18 -3.10 1.96
N LEU A 95 5.11 -4.23 2.67
CA LEU A 95 5.54 -4.31 4.07
C LEU A 95 7.05 -4.04 4.21
N ALA A 96 7.88 -4.60 3.33
CA ALA A 96 9.32 -4.36 3.35
C ALA A 96 9.65 -2.87 3.16
N HIS A 97 8.98 -2.19 2.22
CA HIS A 97 9.15 -0.75 2.01
C HIS A 97 8.72 0.06 3.26
N PHE A 98 7.60 -0.27 3.89
CA PHE A 98 7.16 0.39 5.12
C PHE A 98 8.11 0.16 6.30
N ILE A 99 8.71 -1.02 6.40
CA ILE A 99 9.75 -1.29 7.40
C ILE A 99 10.95 -0.37 7.18
N ILE A 100 11.44 -0.23 5.93
CA ILE A 100 12.55 0.68 5.66
C ILE A 100 12.18 2.13 6.00
N ILE A 101 10.98 2.60 5.63
CA ILE A 101 10.53 3.94 6.00
C ILE A 101 10.52 4.11 7.53
N GLY A 102 10.04 3.10 8.28
CA GLY A 102 10.07 3.11 9.74
C GLY A 102 11.48 3.16 10.32
N LEU A 103 12.42 2.39 9.75
CA LEU A 103 13.83 2.40 10.14
C LEU A 103 14.50 3.75 9.83
N VAL A 104 14.21 4.35 8.68
CA VAL A 104 14.71 5.68 8.34
C VAL A 104 14.17 6.72 9.32
N LEU A 105 12.89 6.63 9.69
CA LEU A 105 12.29 7.56 10.65
C LEU A 105 12.94 7.44 12.03
N SER A 106 13.27 6.24 12.49
CA SER A 106 13.87 6.04 13.81
C SER A 106 15.29 6.62 13.92
N ILE A 107 16.01 6.79 12.81
CA ILE A 107 17.32 7.47 12.77
C ILE A 107 17.20 8.95 13.20
N TYR A 108 16.15 9.65 12.77
CA TYR A 108 15.97 11.08 13.05
C TYR A 108 15.06 11.37 14.24
N TYR A 109 14.10 10.48 14.48
CA TYR A 109 13.13 10.59 15.55
C TYR A 109 13.07 9.25 16.27
N PRO A 110 14.01 8.94 17.18
CA PRO A 110 13.97 7.69 17.92
C PRO A 110 12.65 7.60 18.67
N PHE A 111 11.90 6.52 18.40
CA PHE A 111 10.61 6.26 19.02
C PHE A 111 10.62 4.84 19.60
N ASN A 112 9.95 4.68 20.73
CA ASN A 112 9.71 3.37 21.30
C ASN A 112 8.37 2.84 20.79
N ILE A 113 8.37 1.60 20.31
CA ILE A 113 7.14 0.89 19.94
C ILE A 113 6.47 0.42 21.21
N ASP A 114 5.58 1.25 21.77
CA ASP A 114 4.73 0.86 22.89
C ASP A 114 3.43 0.23 22.36
N LEU A 115 3.36 -1.10 22.31
CA LEU A 115 2.15 -1.82 21.87
C LEU A 115 0.93 -1.52 22.74
N HIS A 116 1.10 -1.00 23.95
CA HIS A 116 0.00 -0.58 24.81
C HIS A 116 -0.78 0.61 24.22
N PHE A 117 -0.24 1.32 23.22
CA PHE A 117 -0.98 2.36 22.50
C PHE A 117 -2.28 1.84 21.87
N ILE A 118 -2.32 0.56 21.47
CA ILE A 118 -3.50 -0.08 20.86
C ILE A 118 -4.69 -0.10 21.83
N PHE A 119 -4.41 -0.28 23.12
CA PHE A 119 -5.43 -0.35 24.17
C PHE A 119 -5.81 1.01 24.77
N LYS A 120 -5.24 2.12 24.28
CA LYS A 120 -5.66 3.46 24.71
C LYS A 120 -7.05 3.76 24.16
N ALA A 121 -7.90 4.38 24.97
CA ALA A 121 -9.30 4.67 24.63
C ALA A 121 -9.47 5.37 23.26
N LYS A 122 -8.59 6.32 22.91
CA LYS A 122 -8.62 7.00 21.60
C LYS A 122 -8.36 6.06 20.44
N THR A 123 -7.40 5.14 20.58
CA THR A 123 -7.05 4.16 19.54
C THR A 123 -8.16 3.12 19.40
N LEU A 124 -8.67 2.61 20.52
CA LEU A 124 -9.82 1.69 20.51
C LEU A 124 -11.05 2.34 19.90
N LEU A 125 -11.37 3.58 20.26
CA LEU A 125 -12.47 4.33 19.67
C LEU A 125 -12.31 4.45 18.14
N PHE A 126 -11.12 4.83 17.67
CA PHE A 126 -10.84 4.89 16.23
C PHE A 126 -11.01 3.53 15.54
N LEU A 127 -10.46 2.46 16.10
CA LEU A 127 -10.57 1.11 15.55
C LEU A 127 -12.03 0.63 15.52
N THR A 128 -12.78 0.85 16.61
CA THR A 128 -14.21 0.54 16.68
C THR A 128 -14.99 1.33 15.64
N SER A 129 -14.78 2.65 15.52
CA SER A 129 -15.42 3.46 14.49
C SER A 129 -15.10 2.97 13.09
N PHE A 130 -13.85 2.61 12.81
CA PHE A 130 -13.44 2.08 11.51
C PHE A 130 -14.13 0.75 11.17
N VAL A 131 -14.20 -0.19 12.12
CA VAL A 131 -14.91 -1.47 11.94
C VAL A 131 -16.40 -1.26 11.78
N CYS A 132 -16.99 -0.35 12.57
CA CYS A 132 -18.40 0.00 12.45
C CYS A 132 -18.73 0.52 11.05
N LEU A 133 -17.96 1.49 10.56
CA LEU A 133 -18.20 2.13 9.27
C LEU A 133 -17.99 1.19 8.06
N THR A 134 -17.09 0.22 8.18
CA THR A 134 -16.75 -0.68 7.07
C THR A 134 -17.61 -1.94 7.09
N GLN A 135 -17.47 -2.77 8.13
CA GLN A 135 -18.06 -4.11 8.17
C GLN A 135 -19.48 -4.08 8.72
N VAL A 136 -19.70 -3.42 9.86
CA VAL A 136 -21.02 -3.41 10.52
C VAL A 136 -22.04 -2.71 9.62
N THR A 137 -21.69 -1.55 9.05
CA THR A 137 -22.54 -0.86 8.08
C THR A 137 -22.86 -1.73 6.86
N SER A 138 -21.88 -2.46 6.30
CA SER A 138 -22.15 -3.37 5.18
C SER A 138 -23.16 -4.47 5.53
N VAL A 139 -23.07 -5.04 6.74
CA VAL A 139 -24.02 -6.07 7.21
C VAL A 139 -25.41 -5.48 7.41
N VAL A 140 -25.50 -4.33 8.10
CA VAL A 140 -26.78 -3.64 8.34
C VAL A 140 -27.48 -3.30 7.02
N MET A 141 -26.75 -2.73 6.05
CA MET A 141 -27.31 -2.39 4.74
C MET A 141 -27.80 -3.64 3.99
N LYS A 142 -27.04 -4.74 4.04
CA LYS A 142 -27.46 -6.02 3.46
C LYS A 142 -28.78 -6.52 4.07
N THR A 143 -28.93 -6.43 5.39
CA THR A 143 -30.15 -6.86 6.10
C THR A 143 -31.35 -5.92 5.85
N VAL A 144 -31.12 -4.61 5.75
CA VAL A 144 -32.20 -3.66 5.45
C VAL A 144 -32.71 -3.86 4.02
N ILE A 145 -31.78 -4.01 3.06
CA ILE A 145 -32.12 -4.19 1.64
C ILE A 145 -32.73 -5.56 1.36
N SER A 146 -32.41 -6.60 2.14
CA SER A 146 -33.00 -7.94 1.93
C SER A 146 -34.51 -8.00 2.13
N LYS A 147 -35.14 -6.98 2.75
CA LYS A 147 -36.60 -6.85 2.77
C LYS A 147 -37.20 -6.54 1.38
N TRP A 148 -36.40 -6.00 0.47
CA TRP A 148 -36.79 -5.66 -0.89
C TRP A 148 -36.30 -6.73 -1.87
N ASP A 149 -36.40 -8.01 -1.48
CA ASP A 149 -35.92 -9.12 -2.31
C ASP A 149 -36.64 -9.11 -3.67
N LEU A 150 -35.97 -8.55 -4.67
CA LEU A 150 -36.44 -8.44 -6.04
C LEU A 150 -36.84 -9.82 -6.60
N LYS A 151 -36.29 -10.89 -6.02
CA LYS A 151 -36.54 -12.27 -6.43
C LYS A 151 -37.99 -12.69 -6.22
N VAL A 152 -38.60 -12.32 -5.09
CA VAL A 152 -40.02 -12.58 -4.80
C VAL A 152 -40.89 -11.79 -5.79
N ARG A 153 -40.58 -10.51 -5.96
CA ARG A 153 -41.37 -9.64 -6.86
C ARG A 153 -41.24 -10.01 -8.33
N ILE A 154 -40.08 -10.47 -8.78
CA ILE A 154 -39.86 -10.97 -10.15
C ILE A 154 -40.58 -12.31 -10.35
N GLN A 155 -40.60 -13.20 -9.35
CA GLN A 155 -41.38 -14.45 -9.44
C GLN A 155 -42.88 -14.18 -9.52
N GLU A 156 -43.42 -13.24 -8.73
CA GLU A 156 -44.84 -12.83 -8.79
C GLU A 156 -45.21 -12.20 -10.15
N LEU A 157 -44.34 -11.34 -10.69
CA LEU A 157 -44.55 -10.72 -12.01
C LEU A 157 -44.48 -11.74 -13.15
N ASN A 158 -43.59 -12.73 -13.08
CA ASN A 158 -43.51 -13.79 -14.09
C ASN A 158 -44.71 -14.75 -14.00
N ALA A 159 -45.22 -15.03 -12.80
CA ALA A 159 -46.42 -15.86 -12.60
C ALA A 159 -47.70 -15.18 -13.10
N THR A 160 -47.77 -13.85 -13.05
CA THR A 160 -48.93 -13.07 -13.54
C THR A 160 -48.94 -12.85 -15.06
N ASN A 161 -47.78 -12.87 -15.72
CA ASN A 161 -47.68 -12.75 -17.19
C ASN A 161 -47.85 -14.09 -17.95
N LEU A 162 -47.99 -15.21 -17.23
CA LEU A 162 -48.21 -16.55 -17.80
C LEU A 162 -49.69 -17.00 -17.74
N ASN A 163 -50.59 -16.16 -17.20
CA ASN A 163 -52.04 -16.32 -17.23
C ASN A 163 -52.66 -15.27 -18.17
#